data_AF-A0A1C5EPA7-F1
#
_entry.id   AF-A0A1C5EPA7-F1
#
_cell.length_a   1.000
_cell.length_b   1.000
_cell.length_c   1.000
_cell.angle_alpha   90.00
_cell.angle_beta   90.00
_cell.angle_gamma   90.00
#
_symmetry.space_group_name_H-M   'P 1'
#
loop_
_entity.id
_entity.type
_entity.pdbx_description
1 polymer ?
#
loop_
_entity_poly.entity_id
_entity_poly.type
_entity_poly.pdbx_seq_one_letter_code
_entity_poly.pdbx_strand_id
1 'polypeptide(L)'
;MTREQPTDVTPTSGALAADSRERAVRALLRYQPLRRLWSAQLVGGAGDALAVLVLVLLTLQASVAAGSFGGGYRGAAFSVAVVLGVRLFATVLFGAVLLGPLAALIGPTGPLDRRWTMIGADGLRLVLLLIAPLWIDWAPADAVAWLLITTFVVGVVERFWTVAKDGAAPSLLPAPP
;
A
#
# COMPACT_ATOMS: atom_id res chain seq x y z
N MET A 1 -27.98 -18.99 38.14
CA MET A 1 -26.91 -18.49 39.03
C MET A 1 -26.03 -17.57 38.19
N THR A 2 -26.39 -16.30 38.13
CA THR A 2 -25.81 -15.29 37.23
C THR A 2 -24.62 -14.64 37.93
N ARG A 3 -23.41 -14.73 37.37
CA ARG A 3 -22.24 -13.99 37.89
C ARG A 3 -22.35 -12.55 37.40
N GLU A 4 -22.67 -11.63 38.32
CA GLU A 4 -22.49 -10.20 38.08
C GLU A 4 -20.99 -9.89 37.96
N GLN A 5 -20.64 -9.16 36.90
CA GLN A 5 -19.30 -8.65 36.66
C GLN A 5 -19.32 -7.17 37.08
N PRO A 6 -18.61 -6.77 38.15
CA PRO A 6 -18.70 -5.39 38.62
C PRO A 6 -17.96 -4.48 37.64
N THR A 7 -18.70 -3.58 37.01
CA THR A 7 -18.19 -2.57 36.08
C THR A 7 -17.75 -1.35 36.86
N ASP A 8 -16.73 -1.49 37.72
CA ASP A 8 -16.14 -0.36 38.45
C ASP A 8 -14.76 -0.05 37.89
N VAL A 9 -14.73 0.80 36.85
CA VAL A 9 -13.51 1.44 36.37
C VAL A 9 -13.11 2.54 37.35
N THR A 10 -12.48 2.13 38.45
CA THR A 10 -11.94 3.06 39.46
C THR A 10 -10.88 3.97 38.79
N PRO A 11 -10.86 5.29 39.04
CA PRO A 11 -9.94 6.23 38.39
C PRO A 11 -8.45 5.85 38.53
N THR A 12 -8.08 5.21 39.65
CA THR A 12 -6.74 4.66 39.89
C THR A 12 -6.36 3.54 38.93
N SER A 13 -7.31 2.65 38.58
CA SER A 13 -7.10 1.55 37.62
C SER A 13 -6.87 2.09 36.20
N GLY A 14 -7.57 3.16 35.82
CA GLY A 14 -7.34 3.89 34.57
C GLY A 14 -5.97 4.57 34.52
N ALA A 15 -5.55 5.20 35.62
CA ALA A 15 -4.24 5.84 35.72
C ALA A 15 -3.08 4.82 35.63
N LEU A 16 -3.19 3.66 36.27
CA LEU A 16 -2.21 2.57 36.19
C LEU A 16 -2.16 1.94 34.79
N ALA A 17 -3.31 1.81 34.11
CA ALA A 17 -3.39 1.35 32.73
C ALA A 17 -2.73 2.35 31.75
N ALA A 18 -2.89 3.65 31.98
CA ALA A 18 -2.23 4.70 31.19
C ALA A 18 -0.71 4.70 31.41
N ASP A 19 -0.25 4.58 32.65
CA ASP A 19 1.17 4.57 32.99
C ASP A 19 1.89 3.30 32.51
N SER A 20 1.23 2.14 32.53
CA SER A 20 1.75 0.91 31.92
C SER A 20 1.83 1.00 30.39
N ARG A 21 0.85 1.63 29.73
CA ARG A 21 0.91 1.92 28.27
C ARG A 21 2.06 2.85 27.94
N GLU A 22 2.25 3.91 28.73
CA GLU A 22 3.32 4.87 28.49
C GLU A 22 4.70 4.23 28.71
N ARG A 23 4.87 3.43 29.77
CA ARG A 23 6.10 2.64 29.98
C ARG A 23 6.31 1.59 28.91
N ALA A 24 5.25 0.92 28.44
CA ALA A 24 5.32 -0.03 27.34
C ALA A 24 5.71 0.66 26.02
N VAL A 25 5.11 1.80 25.68
CA VAL A 25 5.48 2.62 24.51
C VAL A 25 6.94 3.06 24.62
N ARG A 26 7.38 3.52 25.79
CA ARG A 26 8.76 3.94 26.03
C ARG A 26 9.75 2.77 25.94
N ALA A 27 9.36 1.57 26.38
CA ALA A 27 10.14 0.34 26.25
C ALA A 27 10.20 -0.14 24.78
N LEU A 28 9.08 -0.06 24.06
CA LEU A 28 8.97 -0.36 22.63
C LEU A 28 9.85 0.58 21.79
N LEU A 29 9.88 1.88 22.12
CA LEU A 29 10.74 2.87 21.46
C LEU A 29 12.25 2.63 21.72
N ARG A 30 12.61 1.98 22.83
CA ARG A 30 14.01 1.61 23.13
C ARG A 30 14.46 0.35 22.37
N TYR A 31 13.54 -0.44 21.82
CA TYR A 31 13.87 -1.67 21.10
C TYR A 31 14.22 -1.36 19.63
N GLN A 32 15.52 -1.46 19.31
CA GLN A 32 16.07 -1.13 17.99
C GLN A 32 15.42 -1.90 16.82
N PRO A 33 15.05 -3.19 16.94
CA PRO A 33 14.31 -3.90 15.89
C PRO A 33 12.92 -3.30 15.62
N LEU A 34 12.23 -2.82 16.66
CA LEU A 34 10.89 -2.24 16.52
C LEU A 34 10.93 -0.91 15.77
N ARG A 35 11.94 -0.07 16.04
CA ARG A 35 12.18 1.17 15.31
C ARG A 35 12.42 0.92 13.82
N ARG A 36 13.15 -0.14 13.47
CA ARG A 36 13.41 -0.50 12.06
C ARG A 36 12.13 -0.90 11.34
N LEU A 37 11.29 -1.72 11.97
CA LEU A 37 9.99 -2.10 11.43
C LEU A 37 9.07 -0.89 11.25
N TRP A 38 9.01 0.00 12.24
CA TRP A 38 8.24 1.24 12.15
C TRP A 38 8.73 2.17 11.05
N SER A 39 10.05 2.38 10.94
CA SER A 39 10.62 3.21 9.87
C SER A 39 10.34 2.62 8.49
N ALA A 40 10.45 1.30 8.33
CA ALA A 40 10.14 0.62 7.07
C ALA A 40 8.66 0.75 6.71
N GLN A 41 7.76 0.61 7.69
CA GLN A 41 6.33 0.77 7.48
C GLN A 41 5.94 2.22 7.12
N LEU A 42 6.52 3.20 7.81
CA LEU A 42 6.28 4.62 7.54
C LEU A 42 6.82 5.03 6.17
N VAL A 43 8.06 4.65 5.84
CA VAL A 43 8.65 4.96 4.54
C VAL A 43 7.90 4.28 3.41
N GLY A 44 7.53 3.00 3.58
CA GLY A 44 6.72 2.27 2.60
C GLY A 44 5.34 2.90 2.39
N GLY A 45 4.63 3.23 3.48
CA GLY A 45 3.33 3.88 3.41
C GLY A 45 3.38 5.29 2.82
N ALA A 46 4.41 6.07 3.17
CA ALA A 46 4.62 7.40 2.60
C ALA A 46 4.94 7.34 1.10
N GLY A 47 5.78 6.37 0.68
CA GLY A 47 6.09 6.14 -0.73
C GLY A 47 4.86 5.79 -1.55
N ASP A 48 3.96 4.95 -1.02
CA ASP A 48 2.72 4.62 -1.72
C ASP A 48 1.75 5.81 -1.79
N ALA A 49 1.56 6.53 -0.69
CA ALA A 49 0.75 7.74 -0.68
C ALA A 49 1.27 8.79 -1.68
N LEU A 50 2.60 8.98 -1.76
CA LEU A 50 3.24 9.87 -2.73
C LEU A 50 3.05 9.37 -4.17
N ALA A 51 3.17 8.07 -4.42
CA ALA A 51 2.95 7.51 -5.75
C ALA A 51 1.51 7.78 -6.24
N VAL A 52 0.51 7.53 -5.38
CA VAL A 52 -0.90 7.83 -5.69
C VAL A 52 -1.09 9.33 -5.91
N LEU A 53 -0.54 10.17 -5.04
CA LEU A 53 -0.65 11.62 -5.17
C LEU A 53 -0.08 12.13 -6.51
N VAL A 54 1.12 11.67 -6.88
CA VAL A 54 1.77 12.03 -8.16
C VAL A 54 0.91 11.62 -9.34
N LEU A 55 0.42 10.38 -9.37
CA LEU A 55 -0.41 9.88 -10.46
C LEU A 55 -1.74 10.63 -10.57
N VAL A 56 -2.36 10.98 -9.43
CA VAL A 56 -3.55 11.83 -9.40
C VAL A 56 -3.27 13.20 -10.00
N LEU A 57 -2.17 13.86 -9.59
CA LEU A 57 -1.82 15.19 -10.06
C LEU A 57 -1.50 15.22 -11.56
N LEU A 58 -0.71 14.25 -12.06
CA LEU A 58 -0.39 14.14 -13.49
C LEU A 58 -1.66 13.87 -14.32
N THR A 59 -2.54 12.98 -13.85
CA THR A 59 -3.77 12.65 -14.57
C THR A 59 -4.73 13.83 -14.58
N LEU A 60 -4.85 14.54 -13.46
CA LEU A 60 -5.65 15.76 -13.34
C LEU A 60 -5.12 16.85 -14.28
N GLN A 61 -3.81 17.07 -14.31
CA GLN A 61 -3.19 18.04 -15.21
C GLN A 61 -3.51 17.70 -16.67
N ALA A 62 -3.27 16.46 -17.08
CA ALA A 62 -3.49 16.01 -18.45
C ALA A 62 -4.98 16.08 -18.84
N SER A 63 -5.88 15.68 -17.94
CA SER A 63 -7.31 15.66 -18.23
C SER A 63 -7.94 17.04 -18.31
N VAL A 64 -7.47 17.99 -17.49
CA VAL A 64 -7.93 19.38 -17.52
C VAL A 64 -7.43 20.06 -18.79
N ALA A 65 -6.17 19.83 -19.17
CA ALA A 65 -5.60 20.37 -20.40
C ALA A 65 -6.31 19.85 -21.67
N ALA A 66 -6.64 18.56 -21.71
CA ALA A 66 -7.29 17.92 -22.85
C ALA A 66 -8.84 17.97 -22.81
N GLY A 67 -9.43 18.39 -21.69
CA GLY A 67 -10.89 18.37 -21.51
C GLY A 67 -11.50 16.96 -21.49
N SER A 68 -10.72 15.91 -21.20
CA SER A 68 -11.06 14.50 -21.43
C SER A 68 -12.36 14.02 -20.76
N PHE A 69 -12.80 14.68 -19.69
CA PHE A 69 -13.99 14.30 -18.91
C PHE A 69 -15.05 15.41 -18.86
N GLY A 70 -15.19 16.19 -19.94
CA GLY A 70 -16.24 17.21 -20.06
C GLY A 70 -15.91 18.56 -19.41
N GLY A 71 -14.64 18.79 -19.05
CA GLY A 71 -14.11 20.08 -18.61
C GLY A 71 -14.56 20.56 -17.22
N GLY A 72 -13.99 21.68 -16.80
CA GLY A 72 -14.31 22.38 -15.55
C GLY A 72 -14.11 21.54 -14.29
N TYR A 73 -14.79 21.91 -13.21
CA TYR A 73 -14.67 21.26 -11.90
C TYR A 73 -15.14 19.80 -11.91
N ARG A 74 -16.17 19.49 -12.70
CA ARG A 74 -16.71 18.12 -12.80
C ARG A 74 -15.71 17.17 -13.44
N GLY A 75 -15.07 17.58 -14.53
CA GLY A 75 -14.02 16.79 -15.18
C GLY A 75 -12.80 16.60 -14.28
N ALA A 76 -12.40 17.65 -13.54
CA ALA A 76 -11.33 17.57 -12.55
C ALA A 76 -11.64 16.56 -11.44
N ALA A 77 -12.82 16.63 -10.82
CA ALA A 77 -13.24 15.69 -9.78
C ALA A 77 -13.34 14.26 -10.31
N PHE A 78 -13.85 14.07 -11.54
CA PHE A 78 -13.92 12.75 -12.17
C PHE A 78 -12.52 12.16 -12.43
N SER A 79 -11.53 12.99 -12.75
CA SER A 79 -10.13 12.57 -12.96
C SER A 79 -9.53 11.97 -11.70
N VAL A 80 -9.74 12.62 -10.55
CA VAL A 80 -9.31 12.09 -9.25
C VAL A 80 -10.05 10.78 -8.94
N ALA A 81 -11.38 10.77 -9.14
CA ALA A 81 -12.20 9.60 -8.88
C ALA A 81 -11.78 8.38 -9.73
N VAL A 82 -11.48 8.56 -11.01
CA VAL A 82 -11.08 7.46 -11.89
C VAL A 82 -9.71 6.90 -11.54
N VAL A 83 -8.73 7.73 -11.14
CA VAL A 83 -7.41 7.25 -10.69
C VAL A 83 -7.56 6.39 -9.43
N LEU A 84 -8.34 6.85 -8.45
CA LEU A 84 -8.64 6.09 -7.24
C LEU A 84 -9.45 4.82 -7.56
N GLY A 85 -10.40 4.92 -8.48
CA GLY A 85 -11.20 3.79 -8.95
C GLY A 85 -10.34 2.71 -9.61
N VAL A 86 -9.41 3.10 -10.48
CA VAL A 86 -8.43 2.18 -11.10
C VAL A 86 -7.53 1.55 -10.03
N ARG A 87 -7.09 2.31 -9.01
CA ARG A 87 -6.29 1.78 -7.91
C ARG A 87 -7.04 0.72 -7.12
N LEU A 88 -8.30 1.00 -6.79
CA LEU A 88 -9.18 0.07 -6.09
C LEU A 88 -9.45 -1.17 -6.94
N PHE A 89 -9.70 -0.97 -8.24
CA PHE A 89 -9.94 -2.06 -9.19
C PHE A 89 -8.72 -2.99 -9.29
N ALA A 90 -7.52 -2.45 -9.44
CA ALA A 90 -6.28 -3.22 -9.44
C ALA A 90 -6.13 -4.01 -8.12
N THR A 91 -6.41 -3.36 -6.99
CA THR A 91 -6.35 -3.99 -5.66
C THR A 91 -7.33 -5.15 -5.52
N VAL A 92 -8.59 -4.98 -5.94
CA VAL A 92 -9.62 -6.02 -5.81
C VAL A 92 -9.33 -7.18 -6.76
N LEU A 93 -9.05 -6.87 -8.02
CA LEU A 93 -8.80 -7.88 -9.06
C LEU A 93 -7.60 -8.75 -8.69
N PHE A 94 -6.48 -8.14 -8.31
CA PHE A 94 -5.27 -8.88 -8.00
C PHE A 94 -5.20 -9.33 -6.54
N GLY A 95 -5.95 -8.73 -5.62
CA GLY A 95 -6.07 -9.19 -4.24
C GLY A 95 -6.75 -10.55 -4.14
N ALA A 96 -7.83 -10.78 -4.89
CA ALA A 96 -8.55 -12.06 -4.88
C ALA A 96 -7.87 -13.12 -5.77
N VAL A 97 -7.38 -12.72 -6.95
CA VAL A 97 -6.84 -13.65 -7.96
C VAL A 97 -5.43 -14.14 -7.63
N LEU A 98 -4.60 -13.34 -6.96
CA LEU A 98 -3.19 -13.70 -6.74
C LEU A 98 -2.96 -14.67 -5.57
N LEU A 99 -3.89 -14.80 -4.62
CA LEU A 99 -3.66 -15.60 -3.41
C LEU A 99 -3.29 -17.06 -3.72
N GLY A 100 -3.88 -17.66 -4.76
CA GLY A 100 -3.56 -19.03 -5.18
C GLY A 100 -2.23 -19.14 -5.94
N PRO A 101 -2.06 -18.46 -7.10
CA PRO A 101 -0.87 -18.60 -7.94
C PRO A 101 0.42 -18.06 -7.29
N LEU A 102 0.37 -16.94 -6.57
CA LEU A 102 1.56 -16.41 -5.89
C LEU A 102 2.03 -17.29 -4.75
N ALA A 103 1.10 -17.89 -4.00
CA ALA A 103 1.46 -18.85 -2.95
C ALA A 103 2.20 -20.07 -3.52
N ALA A 104 1.84 -20.50 -4.74
CA ALA A 104 2.53 -21.58 -5.44
C ALA A 104 3.92 -21.18 -5.96
N LEU A 105 4.10 -19.93 -6.44
CA LEU A 105 5.37 -19.43 -7.00
C LEU A 105 6.40 -19.00 -5.94
N ILE A 106 5.94 -18.49 -4.80
CA ILE A 106 6.76 -17.95 -3.69
C ILE A 106 6.80 -18.91 -2.47
N GLY A 107 6.10 -20.05 -2.55
CA GLY A 107 6.09 -21.07 -1.51
C GLY A 107 7.48 -21.69 -1.26
N PRO A 108 7.64 -22.51 -0.20
CA PRO A 108 8.92 -23.12 0.18
C PRO A 108 9.63 -23.92 -0.94
N THR A 109 8.87 -24.38 -1.94
CA THR A 109 9.32 -25.14 -3.10
C THR A 109 9.19 -24.36 -4.42
N GLY A 110 8.85 -23.07 -4.35
CA GLY A 110 8.65 -22.19 -5.50
C GLY A 110 9.97 -21.69 -6.09
N PRO A 111 10.05 -21.48 -7.42
CA PRO A 111 11.30 -21.11 -8.10
C PRO A 111 11.72 -19.65 -7.93
N LEU A 112 10.87 -18.79 -7.33
CA LEU A 112 11.10 -17.35 -7.23
C LEU A 112 11.63 -16.95 -5.85
N ASP A 113 12.84 -16.39 -5.85
CA ASP A 113 13.44 -15.77 -4.67
C ASP A 113 12.65 -14.53 -4.23
N ARG A 114 12.08 -14.59 -3.03
CA ARG A 114 11.32 -13.49 -2.40
C ARG A 114 12.04 -12.14 -2.44
N ARG A 115 13.34 -12.14 -2.16
CA ARG A 115 14.15 -10.92 -2.11
C ARG A 115 14.21 -10.24 -3.49
N TRP A 116 14.37 -11.03 -4.54
CA TRP A 116 14.40 -10.54 -5.92
C TRP A 116 13.04 -10.06 -6.38
N THR A 117 11.94 -10.72 -5.98
CA THR A 117 10.59 -10.24 -6.29
C THR A 117 10.29 -8.88 -5.66
N MET A 118 10.74 -8.68 -4.41
CA MET A 118 10.60 -7.40 -3.72
C MET A 118 11.41 -6.32 -4.43
N ILE A 119 12.71 -6.52 -4.64
CA ILE A 119 13.58 -5.54 -5.30
C ILE A 119 13.07 -5.22 -6.71
N GLY A 120 12.60 -6.24 -7.46
CA GLY A 120 12.03 -6.05 -8.80
C GLY A 120 10.75 -5.22 -8.78
N ALA A 121 9.86 -5.44 -7.81
CA ALA A 121 8.63 -4.67 -7.66
C ALA A 121 8.91 -3.20 -7.30
N ASP A 122 9.85 -2.94 -6.39
CA ASP A 122 10.26 -1.58 -6.04
C ASP A 122 10.95 -0.87 -7.21
N GLY A 123 11.87 -1.57 -7.89
CA GLY A 123 12.54 -1.05 -9.08
C GLY A 123 11.56 -0.70 -10.19
N LEU A 124 10.60 -1.60 -10.48
CA LEU A 124 9.56 -1.37 -11.48
C LEU A 124 8.68 -0.17 -11.12
N ARG A 125 8.32 -0.01 -9.83
CA ARG A 125 7.55 1.16 -9.37
C ARG A 125 8.31 2.46 -9.56
N LEU A 126 9.59 2.49 -9.19
CA LEU A 126 10.43 3.68 -9.40
C LEU A 126 10.53 4.04 -10.88
N VAL A 127 10.76 3.05 -11.74
CA VAL A 127 10.82 3.25 -13.20
C VAL A 127 9.49 3.76 -13.74
N LEU A 128 8.36 3.18 -13.34
CA LEU A 128 7.02 3.62 -13.75
C LEU A 128 6.73 5.05 -13.31
N LEU A 129 7.12 5.43 -12.09
CA LEU A 129 6.94 6.81 -11.60
C LEU A 129 7.83 7.81 -12.34
N LEU A 130 9.03 7.40 -12.76
CA LEU A 130 9.92 8.23 -13.57
C LEU A 130 9.39 8.39 -15.01
N ILE A 131 8.76 7.35 -15.56
CA ILE A 131 8.16 7.38 -16.90
C ILE A 131 6.83 8.12 -16.92
N ALA A 132 6.05 8.08 -15.84
CA ALA A 132 4.71 8.68 -15.75
C ALA A 132 4.61 10.12 -16.30
N PRO A 133 5.47 11.09 -15.92
CA PRO A 133 5.41 12.44 -16.46
C PRO A 133 5.74 12.51 -17.96
N LEU A 134 6.60 11.62 -18.48
CA LEU A 134 7.02 11.62 -19.89
C LEU A 134 5.86 11.34 -20.84
N TRP A 135 4.79 10.67 -20.40
CA TRP A 135 3.60 10.46 -21.23
C TRP A 135 2.92 11.76 -21.66
N ILE A 136 3.01 12.80 -20.83
CA ILE A 136 2.44 14.12 -21.13
C ILE A 136 3.19 14.77 -22.30
N ASP A 137 4.50 14.57 -22.38
CA ASP A 137 5.34 15.15 -23.43
C ASP A 137 5.36 14.28 -24.71
N TRP A 138 5.47 12.96 -24.57
CA TRP A 138 5.63 12.03 -25.69
C TRP A 138 4.31 11.67 -26.39
N ALA A 139 3.22 11.55 -25.62
CA ALA A 139 1.92 11.11 -26.12
C ALA A 139 0.79 11.98 -25.59
N PRO A 140 0.79 13.30 -25.83
CA PRO A 140 -0.15 14.25 -25.21
C PRO A 140 -1.62 13.92 -25.50
N ALA A 141 -1.93 13.39 -26.68
CA ALA A 141 -3.29 13.01 -27.07
C ALA A 141 -3.84 11.85 -26.22
N ASP A 142 -2.97 10.92 -25.81
CA ASP A 142 -3.33 9.69 -25.08
C ASP A 142 -2.81 9.69 -23.63
N ALA A 143 -2.27 10.81 -23.15
CA ALA A 143 -1.57 10.91 -21.87
C ALA A 143 -2.42 10.43 -20.69
N VAL A 144 -3.71 10.79 -20.68
CA VAL A 144 -4.66 10.34 -19.65
C VAL A 144 -4.78 8.82 -19.65
N ALA A 145 -4.87 8.18 -20.82
CA ALA A 145 -4.97 6.73 -20.92
C ALA A 145 -3.69 6.04 -20.41
N TRP A 146 -2.52 6.53 -20.82
CA TRP A 146 -1.22 6.01 -20.35
C TRP A 146 -1.01 6.18 -18.85
N LEU A 147 -1.46 7.30 -18.26
CA LEU A 147 -1.40 7.53 -16.82
C LEU A 147 -2.34 6.60 -16.05
N LEU A 148 -3.53 6.28 -16.58
CA LEU A 148 -4.43 5.29 -15.99
C LEU A 148 -3.86 3.87 -16.09
N ILE A 149 -3.25 3.50 -17.23
CA ILE A 149 -2.53 2.23 -17.38
C ILE A 149 -1.39 2.15 -16.37
N THR A 150 -0.59 3.22 -16.25
CA THR A 150 0.51 3.29 -15.28
C THR A 150 -0.02 3.12 -13.85
N THR A 151 -1.11 3.80 -13.50
CA THR A 151 -1.77 3.69 -12.19
C THR A 151 -2.19 2.26 -11.89
N PHE A 152 -2.80 1.59 -12.88
CA PHE A 152 -3.21 0.20 -12.77
C PHE A 152 -1.99 -0.70 -12.52
N VAL A 153 -0.95 -0.61 -13.34
CA VAL A 153 0.26 -1.45 -13.22
C VAL A 153 0.95 -1.22 -11.87
N VAL A 154 1.10 0.02 -11.41
CA VAL A 154 1.66 0.31 -10.07
C VAL A 154 0.82 -0.35 -8.97
N GLY A 155 -0.51 -0.34 -9.09
CA GLY A 155 -1.41 -1.00 -8.14
C GLY A 155 -1.27 -2.52 -8.14
N VAL A 156 -1.11 -3.12 -9.33
CA VAL A 156 -0.84 -4.56 -9.49
C VAL A 156 0.48 -4.92 -8.81
N VAL A 157 1.55 -4.18 -9.10
CA VAL A 157 2.88 -4.41 -8.54
C VAL A 157 2.87 -4.32 -7.01
N GLU A 158 2.08 -3.42 -6.41
CA GLU A 158 1.95 -3.41 -4.95
C GLU A 158 1.24 -4.60 -4.37
N ARG A 159 0.24 -5.15 -5.07
CA ARG A 159 -0.38 -6.38 -4.60
C ARG A 159 0.57 -7.55 -4.63
N PHE A 160 1.41 -7.66 -5.64
CA PHE A 160 2.50 -8.62 -5.64
C PHE A 160 3.43 -8.43 -4.43
N TRP A 161 3.85 -7.19 -4.14
CA TRP A 161 4.69 -6.88 -2.98
C TRP A 161 4.03 -7.26 -1.64
N THR A 162 2.76 -6.89 -1.46
CA THR A 162 2.01 -7.13 -0.21
C THR A 162 1.83 -8.62 0.05
N VAL A 163 1.44 -9.39 -0.97
CA VAL A 163 1.28 -10.85 -0.85
C VAL A 163 2.63 -11.54 -0.54
N ALA A 164 3.72 -11.12 -1.19
CA ALA A 164 5.05 -11.65 -0.92
C ALA A 164 5.51 -11.38 0.53
N LYS A 165 5.19 -10.21 1.07
CA LYS A 165 5.47 -9.82 2.46
C LYS A 165 4.65 -10.65 3.46
N ASP A 166 3.35 -10.81 3.25
CA ASP A 166 2.45 -11.47 4.21
C ASP A 166 2.73 -12.99 4.32
N GLY A 167 3.20 -13.61 3.23
CA GLY A 167 3.68 -15.00 3.24
C GLY A 167 4.94 -15.25 4.09
N ALA A 168 5.61 -14.21 4.59
CA ALA A 168 6.82 -14.35 5.42
C ALA A 168 6.53 -14.55 6.92
N ALA A 169 5.32 -14.24 7.38
CA ALA A 169 4.94 -14.36 8.79
C ALA A 169 4.97 -15.82 9.33
N PRO A 170 4.52 -16.86 8.60
CA PRO A 170 4.52 -18.23 9.12
C PRO A 170 5.91 -18.85 9.27
N SER A 171 6.89 -18.42 8.46
CA SER A 171 8.26 -18.96 8.49
C SER A 171 9.12 -18.44 9.66
N LEU A 172 8.60 -17.48 10.43
CA LEU A 172 9.28 -16.91 11.60
C LEU A 172 8.77 -17.48 12.92
N LEU A 173 7.74 -18.33 12.88
CA LEU A 173 7.24 -19.05 14.05
C LEU A 173 7.95 -20.40 14.15
N PRO A 174 8.51 -20.76 15.32
CA PRO A 174 8.96 -22.12 15.57
C PRO A 174 7.81 -23.09 15.30
N ALA A 175 8.11 -24.25 14.72
CA ALA A 175 7.11 -25.30 14.56
C ALA A 175 6.52 -25.63 15.96
N PRO A 176 5.19 -25.80 16.08
CA PRO A 176 4.59 -26.28 17.31
C PRO A 176 5.19 -27.64 17.67
N PRO A 177 5.38 -27.95 18.97
CA PRO A 177 5.88 -29.25 19.42
C PRO A 177 4.93 -30.40 19.08
#